data_AF-A0A6L7TSV8-F1
#
_entry.id   AF-A0A6L7TSV8-F1
#
_cell.length_a   1.000
_cell.length_b   1.000
_cell.length_c   1.000
_cell.angle_alpha   90.00
_cell.angle_beta   90.00
_cell.angle_gamma   90.00
#
_symmetry.space_group_name_H-M   'P 1'
#
loop_
_entity.id
_entity.type
_entity.pdbx_description
1 polymer ?
#
loop_
_entity_poly.entity_id
_entity_poly.type
_entity_poly.pdbx_seq_one_letter_code
_entity_poly.pdbx_strand_id
1 'polypeptide(L)'
;MNDQQFIDRIQEKIENLTGREIELRIDDDNGGQLEVDFSREVPLVVMGHNIFEYSGFARLCTEYAVASIRQQRVIPEIEFQLLLARN
;
A
#
# COMPACT_ATOMS: atom_id res chain seq x y z
N MET A 1 13.33 -11.39 -10.77
CA MET A 1 13.33 -10.41 -9.66
C MET A 1 12.99 -11.20 -8.42
N ASN A 2 13.73 -11.04 -7.33
CA ASN A 2 13.38 -11.69 -6.06
C ASN A 2 12.19 -10.92 -5.43
N ASP A 3 11.32 -11.60 -4.70
CA ASP A 3 10.16 -11.01 -4.02
C ASP A 3 10.59 -9.86 -3.10
N GLN A 4 11.73 -10.00 -2.41
CA GLN A 4 12.29 -8.91 -1.61
C GLN A 4 12.57 -7.65 -2.45
N GLN A 5 13.17 -7.79 -3.63
CA GLN A 5 13.43 -6.64 -4.51
C GLN A 5 12.14 -5.99 -5.03
N PHE A 6 11.06 -6.76 -5.13
CA PHE A 6 9.75 -6.24 -5.51
C PHE A 6 9.14 -5.43 -4.37
N ILE A 7 9.18 -5.97 -3.15
CA ILE A 7 8.72 -5.31 -1.93
C ILE A 7 9.47 -3.99 -1.74
N ASP A 8 10.80 -4.01 -1.83
CA ASP A 8 11.65 -2.82 -1.67
C ASP A 8 11.26 -1.72 -2.66
N ARG A 9 10.95 -2.09 -3.92
CA ARG A 9 10.52 -1.13 -4.96
C ARG A 9 9.12 -0.57 -4.71
N ILE A 10 8.20 -1.35 -4.15
CA ILE A 10 6.88 -0.85 -3.77
C ILE A 10 7.03 0.16 -2.63
N GLN A 11 7.80 -0.20 -1.59
CA GLN A 11 8.07 0.68 -0.47
C GLN A 11 8.69 2.00 -0.96
N GLU A 12 9.80 1.93 -1.70
CA GLU A 12 10.49 3.12 -2.23
C GLU A 12 9.54 3.98 -3.08
N LYS A 13 8.67 3.37 -3.88
CA LYS A 13 7.67 4.10 -4.67
C LYS A 13 6.67 4.85 -3.79
N ILE A 14 6.16 4.22 -2.73
CA ILE A 14 5.22 4.86 -1.80
C ILE A 14 5.91 6.03 -1.09
N GLU A 15 7.12 5.81 -0.58
CA GLU A 15 7.91 6.83 0.12
C GLU A 15 8.21 8.03 -0.81
N ASN A 16 8.63 7.78 -2.05
CA ASN A 16 8.88 8.83 -3.03
C ASN A 16 7.62 9.64 -3.38
N LEU A 17 6.46 8.98 -3.50
CA LEU A 17 5.20 9.65 -3.85
C LEU A 17 4.57 10.41 -2.69
N THR A 18 4.93 10.08 -1.46
CA THR A 18 4.35 10.67 -0.24
C THR A 18 5.31 11.61 0.48
N GLY A 19 6.61 11.51 0.22
CA GLY A 19 7.65 12.22 0.95
C GLY A 19 7.79 11.77 2.41
N ARG A 20 7.29 10.57 2.76
CA ARG A 20 7.27 10.04 4.13
C ARG A 20 7.76 8.59 4.13
N GLU A 21 8.63 8.27 5.08
CA GLU A 21 9.09 6.91 5.35
C GLU A 21 7.92 6.01 5.80
N ILE A 22 7.93 4.74 5.40
CA ILE A 22 6.94 3.75 5.79
C ILE A 22 7.58 2.38 6.06
N GLU A 23 6.96 1.57 6.90
CA GLU A 23 7.23 0.13 6.95
C GLU A 23 6.28 -0.60 6.01
N LEU A 24 6.78 -1.52 5.18
CA LEU A 24 5.96 -2.40 4.35
C LEU A 24 6.07 -3.85 4.85
N ARG A 25 4.92 -4.49 5.12
CA ARG A 25 4.84 -5.91 5.48
C ARG A 25 3.91 -6.66 4.54
N ILE A 26 4.30 -7.89 4.25
CA ILE A 26 3.48 -8.81 3.47
C ILE A 26 2.76 -9.77 4.42
N ASP A 27 1.46 -9.90 4.23
CA ASP A 27 0.63 -10.89 4.91
C ASP A 27 0.60 -12.19 4.10
N ASP A 28 1.27 -13.20 4.63
CA ASP A 28 1.36 -14.53 4.03
C ASP A 28 0.06 -15.34 4.20
N ASP A 29 -0.75 -15.02 5.21
CA ASP A 29 -1.97 -15.77 5.54
C ASP A 29 -3.20 -15.23 4.80
N ASN A 30 -3.29 -13.91 4.60
CA ASN A 30 -4.37 -13.26 3.87
C ASN A 30 -3.90 -12.61 2.58
N GLY A 31 -4.06 -13.32 1.46
CA GLY A 31 -3.66 -12.83 0.13
C GLY A 31 -4.33 -11.53 -0.28
N GLY A 32 -5.55 -11.24 0.20
CA GLY A 32 -6.29 -10.02 -0.13
C GLY A 32 -6.04 -8.84 0.81
N GLN A 33 -5.14 -8.96 1.79
CA GLN A 33 -4.95 -7.94 2.82
C GLN A 33 -4.53 -6.59 2.23
N LEU A 34 -5.11 -5.51 2.76
CA LEU A 34 -4.73 -4.14 2.48
C LEU A 34 -5.06 -3.26 3.68
N GLU A 35 -4.02 -2.78 4.38
CA GLU A 35 -4.19 -1.95 5.57
C GLU A 35 -3.07 -0.91 5.66
N VAL A 36 -3.39 0.25 6.26
CA VAL A 36 -2.41 1.25 6.65
C VAL A 36 -2.66 1.64 8.09
N ASP A 37 -1.70 1.37 8.96
CA ASP A 37 -1.74 1.70 10.38
C ASP A 37 -0.95 2.99 10.65
N PHE A 38 -1.65 3.99 11.20
CA PHE A 38 -1.11 5.29 11.60
C PHE A 38 -0.93 5.44 13.13
N SER A 39 -1.14 4.37 13.91
CA SER A 39 -0.97 4.38 15.36
C SER A 39 0.50 4.46 15.79
N ARG A 40 1.42 4.22 14.85
CA ARG A 40 2.88 4.24 15.02
C ARG A 40 3.48 5.52 14.43
N GLU A 41 4.70 5.86 14.85
CA GLU A 41 5.44 7.04 14.34
C GLU A 41 5.69 6.95 12.82
N VAL A 42 6.21 5.79 12.39
CA VAL A 42 6.33 5.40 10.98
C VAL A 42 5.07 4.60 10.61
N PRO A 43 4.28 5.02 9.60
CA PRO A 43 3.11 4.29 9.17
C PRO A 43 3.48 2.88 8.70
N LEU A 44 2.68 1.89 9.09
CA LEU A 44 2.83 0.51 8.64
C LEU A 44 1.81 0.24 7.53
N VAL A 45 2.30 -0.16 6.35
CA VAL A 45 1.48 -0.65 5.24
C VAL A 45 1.55 -2.17 5.25
N VAL A 46 0.38 -2.83 5.27
CA VAL A 46 0.27 -4.28 5.16
C VAL A 46 -0.43 -4.63 3.85
N MET A 47 0.21 -5.47 3.04
CA MET A 47 -0.35 -5.96 1.77
C MET A 47 -0.36 -7.49 1.76
N GLY A 48 -1.39 -8.11 1.20
CA GLY A 48 -1.45 -9.56 1.07
C GLY A 48 -0.54 -10.10 -0.03
N HIS A 49 -0.12 -11.37 0.08
CA HIS A 49 0.78 -12.03 -0.87
C HIS A 49 0.30 -12.05 -2.33
N ASN A 50 -0.97 -11.78 -2.61
CA ASN A 50 -1.49 -11.66 -3.98
C ASN A 50 -0.79 -10.57 -4.80
N ILE A 51 -0.06 -9.64 -4.17
CA ILE A 51 0.73 -8.63 -4.90
C ILE A 51 1.80 -9.25 -5.82
N PHE A 52 2.28 -10.46 -5.51
CA PHE A 52 3.28 -11.16 -6.32
C PHE A 52 2.66 -11.81 -7.57
N GLU A 53 1.38 -12.19 -7.48
CA GLU A 53 0.66 -12.89 -8.55
C GLU A 53 -0.11 -11.92 -9.47
N TYR A 54 -0.71 -10.87 -8.89
CA TYR A 54 -1.61 -9.97 -9.60
C TYR A 54 -1.08 -8.53 -9.57
N SER A 55 -0.47 -8.12 -10.69
CA SER A 55 0.08 -6.77 -10.85
C SER A 55 -0.96 -5.66 -10.66
N GLY A 56 -2.22 -5.91 -11.03
CA GLY A 56 -3.34 -4.99 -10.78
C GLY A 56 -3.61 -4.77 -9.28
N PHE A 57 -3.49 -5.82 -8.47
CA PHE A 57 -3.64 -5.74 -7.02
C PHE A 57 -2.47 -4.98 -6.38
N ALA A 58 -1.23 -5.27 -6.79
CA ALA A 58 -0.07 -4.51 -6.32
C ALA A 58 -0.19 -3.01 -6.61
N ARG A 59 -0.69 -2.65 -7.81
CA ARG A 59 -0.97 -1.26 -8.17
C ARG A 59 -2.04 -0.64 -7.29
N LEU A 60 -3.16 -1.34 -7.09
CA LEU A 60 -4.26 -0.90 -6.24
C LEU A 60 -3.80 -0.62 -4.81
N CYS A 61 -3.07 -1.56 -4.19
CA CYS A 61 -2.54 -1.42 -2.83
C CYS A 61 -1.58 -0.24 -2.72
N THR A 62 -0.72 -0.04 -3.74
CA THR A 62 0.19 1.11 -3.79
C THR A 62 -0.58 2.43 -3.83
N GLU A 63 -1.58 2.54 -4.70
CA GLU A 63 -2.40 3.76 -4.85
C GLU A 63 -3.20 4.06 -3.58
N TYR A 64 -3.77 3.03 -2.95
CA TYR A 64 -4.46 3.15 -1.66
C TYR A 64 -3.53 3.65 -0.56
N ALA A 65 -2.34 3.06 -0.43
CA ALA A 65 -1.36 3.45 0.57
C ALA A 65 -0.94 4.90 0.38
N VAL A 66 -0.58 5.30 -0.85
CA VAL A 66 -0.20 6.68 -1.18
C VAL A 66 -1.32 7.66 -0.84
N ALA A 67 -2.57 7.36 -1.20
CA ALA A 67 -3.71 8.22 -0.90
C ALA A 67 -3.92 8.36 0.62
N SER A 68 -3.88 7.24 1.35
CA SER A 68 -4.08 7.23 2.81
C SER A 68 -2.98 8.02 3.53
N ILE A 69 -1.72 7.84 3.13
CA ILE A 69 -0.57 8.53 3.72
C ILE A 69 -0.64 10.04 3.46
N ARG A 70 -1.00 10.46 2.23
CA ARG A 70 -1.16 11.88 1.88
C ARG A 70 -2.26 12.56 2.69
N GLN A 71 -3.33 11.83 3.02
CA GLN A 71 -4.42 12.35 3.84
C GLN A 71 -4.21 12.14 5.34
N GLN A 72 -3.13 11.47 5.75
CA GLN A 72 -2.82 11.09 7.14
C GLN A 72 -3.99 10.37 7.84
N ARG A 73 -4.74 9.55 7.10
CA ARG A 73 -5.83 8.75 7.63
C ARG A 73 -6.10 7.54 6.76
N VAL A 74 -6.72 6.53 7.36
CA VAL A 74 -7.30 5.42 6.62
C VAL A 74 -8.45 5.94 5.76
N ILE A 75 -8.44 5.60 4.48
CA ILE A 75 -9.49 6.00 3.53
C ILE A 75 -10.56 4.90 3.52
N PRO A 76 -11.84 5.21 3.80
CA PRO A 76 -12.92 4.25 3.65
C PRO A 76 -13.03 3.73 2.22
N GLU A 77 -13.41 2.47 2.04
CA GLU A 77 -13.48 1.81 0.74
C GLU A 77 -14.28 2.61 -0.32
N ILE A 78 -15.43 3.15 0.06
CA ILE A 78 -16.28 3.96 -0.83
C ILE A 78 -15.54 5.21 -1.32
N GLU A 79 -14.80 5.88 -0.45
CA GLU A 79 -14.01 7.05 -0.82
C GLU A 79 -12.86 6.66 -1.76
N PHE A 80 -12.23 5.51 -1.51
CA PHE A 80 -11.18 5.01 -2.38
C PHE A 80 -11.69 4.66 -3.78
N GLN A 81 -12.87 4.06 -3.91
CA GLN A 81 -13.51 3.81 -5.21
C GLN A 81 -13.72 5.11 -6.01
N LEU A 82 -14.08 6.21 -5.33
CA LEU A 82 -14.21 7.52 -5.97
C LEU A 82 -12.86 8.10 -6.40
N LEU A 83 -11.77 7.80 -5.70
CA LEU A 83 -10.42 8.21 -6.10
C LEU A 83 -9.94 7.45 -7.34
N LEU A 84 -10.23 6.15 -7.43
CA LEU A 84 -9.89 5.33 -8.60
C LEU A 84 -10.61 5.81 -9.87
N ALA A 85 -11.86 6.26 -9.75
CA ALA A 85 -12.65 6.76 -10.88
C ALA A 85 -12.13 8.09 -11.48
N ARG A 86 -11.17 8.76 -10.82
CA ARG A 86 -10.64 10.07 -11.24
C ARG A 86 -9.26 9.99 -11.90
N ASN A 87 -8.62 8.81 -11.92
CA ASN A 87 -7.31 8.56 -12.51
C ASN A 87 -7.43 7.65 -13.75
#